data_AF-A0A933TTR2-F1
#
_entry.id   AF-A0A933TTR2-F1
#
_cell.length_a   1.000
_cell.length_b   1.000
_cell.length_c   1.000
_cell.angle_alpha   90.00
_cell.angle_beta   90.00
_cell.angle_gamma   90.00
#
_symmetry.space_group_name_H-M   'P 1'
#
loop_
_entity.id
_entity.type
_entity.pdbx_description
1 polymer ?
#
loop_
_entity_poly.entity_id
_entity_poly.type
_entity_poly.pdbx_seq_one_letter_code
_entity_poly.pdbx_strand_id
1 'polypeptide(L)'
;MKRNFNSLLKCLPAAVIFVLSASGILHAQIDDKMSENLKFADNTQSVDSEYTGTVSSVFAGMIKGYQVYIGPYYPSRCPFYPSCSNYGLQSVQEYGGFWGSIMAFERLTRCNLRRDEYPVSKTTMAHGNNALWDLPANNYVFSDSCNLDDVWFFGDTNAVLATNKYDIEIKLLSENAELKKNFGFAGELLFAKNYPDAIREFKRINYYYPEDPDTEKVVFMLGMTSFLSKDWHEANNSFAAFLYNHPDSPLKNEALFRLSYSLIKTKDYKFAERSAGEIIKNAQSTAEEKSEAEFFKFIIALEQKDGQKAVSGKNALAKNYDVKIGVTDEELSAISGLPERSEFLGSTFSAILPGSGQLYAGRYYDALSTFAITGTFAYGTYEAYQQDLDTAALVLGSTFLIFYTANVYGGARAVHQYNNESASRYIRAIKSKAEMLNRYWFFVSQEQTGYAGVSIDF
;
A
#
# COMPACT_ATOMS: atom_id res chain seq x y z
N MET A 1 21.46 -6.71 18.54
CA MET A 1 22.22 -7.08 17.32
C MET A 1 23.15 -8.29 17.48
N LYS A 2 24.10 -8.36 18.43
CA LYS A 2 24.94 -9.59 18.62
C LYS A 2 24.18 -10.84 19.11
N ARG A 3 22.97 -10.68 19.68
CA ARG A 3 22.19 -11.78 20.29
C ARG A 3 21.43 -12.65 19.27
N ASN A 4 20.87 -12.05 18.21
CA ASN A 4 20.09 -12.77 17.17
C ASN A 4 20.97 -13.64 16.25
N PHE A 5 22.28 -13.34 16.16
CA PHE A 5 23.21 -14.08 15.30
C PHE A 5 23.52 -15.49 15.85
N ASN A 6 23.58 -15.65 17.17
CA ASN A 6 23.79 -16.95 17.81
C ASN A 6 22.53 -17.84 17.77
N SER A 7 21.35 -17.25 17.65
CA SER A 7 20.07 -17.97 17.42
C SER A 7 20.03 -18.55 16.01
N LEU A 8 20.43 -17.76 15.01
CA LEU A 8 20.49 -18.13 13.60
C LEU A 8 21.43 -19.34 13.35
N LEU A 9 22.56 -19.39 14.07
CA LEU A 9 23.54 -20.47 14.02
C LEU A 9 23.04 -21.80 14.58
N LYS A 10 22.00 -21.82 15.41
CA LYS A 10 21.42 -23.07 15.97
C LYS A 10 20.44 -23.75 15.02
N CYS A 11 19.90 -23.00 14.05
CA CYS A 11 18.85 -23.46 13.14
C CYS A 11 19.37 -23.88 11.75
N LEU A 12 20.63 -23.57 11.42
CA LEU A 12 21.24 -23.90 10.14
C LEU A 12 21.92 -25.28 10.18
N PRO A 13 21.83 -26.10 9.11
CA PRO A 13 22.59 -27.33 9.02
C PRO A 13 24.10 -27.03 9.07
N ALA A 14 24.88 -27.86 9.76
CA ALA A 14 26.31 -27.64 10.03
C ALA A 14 27.14 -27.32 8.76
N ALA A 15 26.72 -27.83 7.60
CA ALA A 15 27.34 -27.55 6.30
C ALA A 15 27.24 -26.07 5.87
N VAL A 16 26.15 -25.37 6.20
CA VAL A 16 25.95 -23.94 5.85
C VAL A 16 26.78 -23.03 6.75
N ILE A 17 26.93 -23.41 8.02
CA ILE A 17 27.81 -22.74 8.99
C ILE A 17 29.28 -22.82 8.54
N PHE A 18 29.67 -23.93 7.91
CA PHE A 18 31.01 -24.15 7.39
C PHE A 18 31.31 -23.29 6.14
N VAL A 19 30.32 -23.11 5.25
CA VAL A 19 30.46 -22.27 4.04
C VAL A 19 30.51 -20.77 4.38
N LEU A 20 29.71 -20.33 5.37
CA LEU A 20 29.68 -18.93 5.82
C LEU A 20 30.92 -18.54 6.63
N SER A 21 31.53 -19.48 7.36
CA SER A 21 32.79 -19.25 8.08
C SER A 21 34.01 -19.29 7.14
N ALA A 22 34.01 -20.16 6.12
CA ALA A 22 35.11 -20.27 5.16
C ALA A 22 35.20 -19.11 4.14
N SER A 23 34.13 -18.34 3.95
CA SER A 23 34.05 -17.24 2.97
C SER A 23 34.49 -15.87 3.51
N GLY A 24 34.91 -15.76 4.77
CA GLY A 24 35.43 -14.52 5.35
C GLY A 24 34.39 -13.41 5.59
N ILE A 25 33.10 -13.66 5.32
CA ILE A 25 32.00 -12.70 5.48
C ILE A 25 31.73 -12.34 6.96
N LEU A 26 32.31 -13.10 7.92
CA LEU A 26 32.09 -12.92 9.36
C LEU A 26 32.68 -11.62 9.97
N HIS A 27 33.47 -10.84 9.24
CA HIS A 27 34.18 -9.66 9.79
C HIS A 27 33.79 -8.31 9.17
N ALA A 28 32.74 -8.23 8.35
CA ALA A 28 32.26 -6.93 7.86
C ALA A 28 31.50 -6.18 8.97
N GLN A 29 32.09 -5.09 9.47
CA GLN A 29 31.44 -4.12 10.36
C GLN A 29 30.15 -3.62 9.69
N ILE A 30 29.04 -3.70 10.43
CA ILE A 30 27.74 -3.20 10.00
C ILE A 30 27.78 -1.67 10.10
N ASP A 31 27.86 -1.01 8.93
CA ASP A 31 27.76 0.44 8.78
C ASP A 31 26.27 0.88 8.85
N ASP A 32 26.02 2.02 9.48
CA ASP A 32 24.70 2.57 9.88
C ASP A 32 23.69 2.87 8.73
N LYS A 33 23.96 2.45 7.50
CA LYS A 33 23.11 2.71 6.31
C LYS A 33 21.97 1.71 6.08
N MET A 34 21.83 0.68 6.92
CA MET A 34 20.82 -0.38 6.72
C MET A 34 19.38 0.01 7.14
N SER A 35 19.20 1.16 7.81
CA SER A 35 17.87 1.66 8.22
C SER A 35 17.11 2.45 7.14
N GLU A 36 17.78 2.83 6.05
CA GLU A 36 17.18 3.66 4.99
C GLU A 36 16.54 2.83 3.86
N ASN A 37 17.03 1.61 3.60
CA ASN A 37 16.54 0.76 2.50
C ASN A 37 15.29 -0.07 2.85
N LEU A 38 14.77 0.04 4.08
CA LEU A 38 13.49 -0.56 4.51
C LEU A 38 12.26 0.27 4.10
N LYS A 39 12.42 1.37 3.34
CA LYS A 39 11.35 2.32 3.01
C LYS A 39 10.76 2.22 1.60
N PHE A 40 11.11 1.21 0.80
CA PHE A 40 10.58 1.07 -0.56
C PHE A 40 10.08 -0.35 -0.86
N ALA A 41 8.83 -0.61 -0.50
CA ALA A 41 8.00 -1.66 -1.07
C ALA A 41 6.51 -1.31 -0.88
N ASP A 42 5.98 -0.43 -1.72
CA ASP A 42 4.55 -0.08 -1.75
C ASP A 42 4.13 0.06 -3.21
N ASN A 43 3.56 -1.01 -3.79
CA ASN A 43 2.59 -0.98 -4.89
C ASN A 43 2.26 -2.40 -5.39
N THR A 44 0.97 -2.73 -5.43
CA THR A 44 0.42 -3.82 -6.25
C THR A 44 -0.75 -3.31 -7.07
N GLN A 45 -0.49 -2.99 -8.34
CA GLN A 45 -1.43 -3.28 -9.42
C GLN A 45 -0.71 -4.24 -10.37
N SER A 46 -1.46 -5.24 -10.84
CA SER A 46 -1.18 -6.20 -11.93
C SER A 46 0.28 -6.57 -12.18
N VAL A 47 0.59 -7.87 -11.98
CA VAL A 47 1.63 -8.64 -12.71
C VAL A 47 2.64 -7.76 -13.46
N ASP A 48 3.64 -7.27 -12.71
CA ASP A 48 4.99 -6.84 -13.12
C ASP A 48 5.54 -5.90 -12.03
N SER A 49 5.74 -6.43 -10.82
CA SER A 49 6.39 -5.69 -9.73
C SER A 49 7.86 -5.45 -10.10
N GLU A 50 8.22 -4.19 -10.31
CA GLU A 50 9.59 -3.72 -10.53
C GLU A 50 10.49 -4.22 -9.38
N TYR A 51 11.42 -5.12 -9.71
CA TYR A 51 12.31 -5.75 -8.76
C TYR A 51 13.25 -4.70 -8.15
N THR A 52 13.09 -4.39 -6.86
CA THR A 52 13.84 -3.31 -6.20
C THR A 52 15.32 -3.62 -5.93
N GLY A 53 15.84 -4.75 -6.41
CA GLY A 53 17.28 -5.02 -6.44
C GLY A 53 17.66 -6.09 -7.46
N THR A 54 18.79 -5.89 -8.16
CA THR A 54 19.31 -6.79 -9.21
C THR A 54 19.34 -8.25 -8.79
N VAL A 55 19.62 -8.51 -7.50
CA VAL A 55 19.70 -9.86 -6.92
C VAL A 55 18.31 -10.50 -6.80
N SER A 56 17.31 -9.75 -6.32
CA SER A 56 15.93 -10.24 -6.19
C SER A 56 15.32 -10.62 -7.56
N SER A 57 15.62 -9.83 -8.61
CA SER A 57 15.17 -10.11 -9.97
C SER A 57 15.73 -11.41 -10.53
N VAL A 58 17.01 -11.69 -10.27
CA VAL A 58 17.67 -12.91 -10.72
C VAL A 58 17.04 -14.13 -10.04
N PHE A 59 16.88 -14.11 -8.72
CA PHE A 59 16.30 -15.24 -8.00
C PHE A 59 14.82 -15.47 -8.32
N ALA A 60 14.02 -14.40 -8.37
CA ALA A 60 12.62 -14.51 -8.77
C ALA A 60 12.47 -14.98 -10.22
N GLY A 61 13.36 -14.53 -11.11
CA GLY A 61 13.44 -15.00 -12.50
C GLY A 61 13.77 -16.49 -12.59
N MET A 62 14.71 -16.99 -11.77
CA MET A 62 15.00 -18.42 -11.68
C MET A 62 13.79 -19.24 -11.18
N ILE A 63 13.08 -18.74 -10.16
CA ILE A 63 11.89 -19.42 -9.61
C ILE A 63 10.75 -19.43 -10.64
N LYS A 64 10.48 -18.30 -11.30
CA LYS A 64 9.48 -18.23 -12.39
C LYS A 64 9.88 -19.13 -13.57
N GLY A 65 11.16 -19.17 -13.93
CA GLY A 65 11.68 -20.08 -14.94
C GLY A 65 11.42 -21.55 -14.57
N TYR A 66 11.65 -21.93 -13.32
CA TYR A 66 11.28 -23.25 -12.82
C TYR A 66 9.76 -23.50 -12.93
N GLN A 67 8.92 -22.55 -12.50
CA GLN A 67 7.45 -22.70 -12.55
C GLN A 67 6.91 -22.86 -13.98
N VAL A 68 7.50 -22.19 -14.97
CA VAL A 68 7.07 -22.22 -16.37
C VAL A 68 7.65 -23.42 -17.13
N TYR A 69 8.95 -23.69 -17.00
CA TYR A 69 9.64 -24.68 -17.83
C TYR A 69 9.74 -26.07 -17.19
N ILE A 70 9.69 -26.17 -15.86
CA ILE A 70 9.93 -27.42 -15.13
C ILE A 70 8.66 -27.85 -14.38
N GLY A 71 7.96 -26.89 -13.75
CA GLY A 71 6.74 -27.08 -12.96
C GLY A 71 5.65 -27.91 -13.65
N PRO A 72 5.32 -27.71 -14.94
CA PRO A 72 4.25 -28.44 -15.61
C PRO A 72 4.50 -29.95 -15.75
N TYR A 73 5.75 -30.41 -15.61
CA TYR A 73 6.13 -31.83 -15.74
C TYR A 73 6.02 -32.61 -14.43
N TYR A 74 5.79 -31.93 -13.30
CA TYR A 74 5.60 -32.58 -12.00
C TYR A 74 4.13 -32.49 -11.56
N PRO A 75 3.52 -33.58 -11.08
CA PRO A 75 2.18 -33.50 -10.51
C PRO A 75 2.20 -32.62 -9.26
N SER A 76 1.31 -31.62 -9.20
CA SER A 76 1.15 -30.67 -8.08
C SER A 76 0.79 -31.38 -6.78
N ARG A 77 1.79 -31.92 -6.07
CA ARG A 77 1.66 -32.62 -4.79
C ARG A 77 2.55 -32.03 -3.71
N CYS A 78 2.73 -30.71 -3.73
CA CYS A 78 3.36 -30.05 -2.59
C CYS A 78 2.43 -30.24 -1.38
N PRO A 79 2.91 -30.82 -0.27
CA PRO A 79 2.11 -31.00 0.93
C PRO A 79 1.87 -29.67 1.65
N PHE A 80 2.34 -28.55 1.10
CA PHE A 80 2.32 -27.23 1.68
C PHE A 80 1.52 -26.24 0.83
N TYR A 81 0.82 -25.32 1.50
CA TYR A 81 0.21 -24.16 0.90
C TYR A 81 0.76 -22.85 1.51
N PRO A 82 1.18 -21.87 0.68
CA PRO A 82 1.41 -21.99 -0.76
C PRO A 82 2.50 -23.03 -1.09
N SER A 83 2.56 -23.49 -2.35
CA SER A 83 3.58 -24.46 -2.78
C SER A 83 5.00 -23.93 -2.50
N CYS A 84 6.00 -24.79 -2.30
CA CYS A 84 7.37 -24.34 -2.00
C CYS A 84 7.92 -23.32 -3.03
N SER A 85 7.55 -23.46 -4.31
CA SER A 85 7.93 -22.51 -5.35
C SER A 85 7.24 -21.15 -5.19
N ASN A 86 5.94 -21.14 -4.83
CA ASN A 86 5.19 -19.91 -4.58
C ASN A 86 5.64 -19.24 -3.28
N TYR A 87 5.91 -20.03 -2.23
CA TYR A 87 6.52 -19.55 -0.99
C TYR A 87 7.86 -18.88 -1.29
N GLY A 88 8.76 -19.54 -2.02
CA GLY A 88 10.08 -18.99 -2.34
C GLY A 88 9.99 -17.71 -3.16
N LEU A 89 9.06 -17.65 -4.12
CA LEU A 89 8.81 -16.43 -4.91
C LEU A 89 8.33 -15.28 -4.01
N GLN A 90 7.34 -15.54 -3.16
CA GLN A 90 6.82 -14.56 -2.20
C GLN A 90 7.91 -14.09 -1.22
N SER A 91 8.72 -15.00 -0.68
CA SER A 91 9.82 -14.66 0.23
C SER A 91 10.89 -13.79 -0.44
N VAL A 92 11.24 -14.05 -1.70
CA VAL A 92 12.18 -13.21 -2.47
C VAL A 92 11.60 -11.84 -2.78
N GLN A 93 10.29 -11.76 -3.02
CA GLN A 93 9.59 -10.50 -3.26
C GLN A 93 9.48 -9.65 -2.00
N GLU A 94 9.21 -10.27 -0.86
CA GLU A 94 8.92 -9.57 0.41
C GLU A 94 10.20 -9.26 1.21
N TYR A 95 11.17 -10.18 1.26
CA TYR A 95 12.38 -10.06 2.09
C TYR A 95 13.66 -9.83 1.26
N GLY A 96 13.53 -9.69 -0.06
CA GLY A 96 14.64 -9.50 -0.99
C GLY A 96 15.41 -10.78 -1.32
N GLY A 97 16.30 -10.70 -2.32
CA GLY A 97 16.96 -11.88 -2.90
C GLY A 97 17.76 -12.73 -1.92
N PHE A 98 18.50 -12.13 -0.98
CA PHE A 98 19.33 -12.89 -0.03
C PHE A 98 18.49 -13.58 1.06
N TRP A 99 17.70 -12.82 1.83
CA TRP A 99 16.88 -13.38 2.91
C TRP A 99 15.74 -14.25 2.37
N GLY A 100 15.12 -13.84 1.27
CA GLY A 100 14.13 -14.65 0.58
C GLY A 100 14.69 -15.98 0.08
N SER A 101 15.95 -16.03 -0.37
CA SER A 101 16.61 -17.29 -0.75
C SER A 101 16.88 -18.19 0.45
N ILE A 102 17.27 -17.62 1.60
CA ILE A 102 17.44 -18.40 2.85
C ILE A 102 16.10 -18.99 3.29
N MET A 103 15.03 -18.19 3.27
CA MET A 103 13.67 -18.66 3.60
C MET A 103 13.18 -19.72 2.61
N ALA A 104 13.44 -19.55 1.31
CA ALA A 104 13.10 -20.55 0.30
C ALA A 104 13.89 -21.86 0.48
N PHE A 105 15.17 -21.78 0.82
CA PHE A 105 16.01 -22.95 1.08
C PHE A 105 15.54 -23.71 2.33
N GLU A 106 15.28 -22.98 3.42
CA GLU A 106 14.77 -23.55 4.66
C GLU A 106 13.35 -24.14 4.47
N ARG A 107 12.51 -23.52 3.64
CA ARG A 107 11.24 -24.09 3.20
C ARG A 107 11.40 -25.45 2.51
N LEU A 108 12.43 -25.60 1.67
CA LEU A 108 12.72 -26.86 0.97
C LEU A 108 13.21 -27.95 1.93
N THR A 109 13.99 -27.59 2.97
CA THR A 109 14.41 -28.56 3.99
C THR A 109 13.23 -29.03 4.86
N ARG A 110 12.29 -28.14 5.22
CA ARG A 110 11.03 -28.54 5.89
C ARG A 110 10.19 -29.47 5.01
N CYS A 111 10.10 -29.18 3.72
CA CYS A 111 9.32 -29.98 2.77
C CYS A 111 9.88 -31.40 2.57
N ASN A 112 11.22 -31.53 2.53
CA ASN A 112 11.90 -32.77 2.14
C ASN A 112 12.42 -33.61 3.31
N LEU A 113 12.89 -32.98 4.40
CA LEU A 113 13.64 -33.67 5.45
C LEU A 113 12.96 -33.67 6.83
N ARG A 114 12.21 -32.63 7.16
CA ARG A 114 11.72 -32.40 8.54
C ARG A 114 10.30 -31.83 8.56
N ARG A 115 9.34 -32.58 8.04
CA ARG A 115 7.93 -32.14 7.98
C ARG A 115 7.26 -32.14 9.35
N ASP A 116 7.57 -33.12 10.20
CA ASP A 116 6.86 -33.38 11.45
C ASP A 116 7.44 -32.63 12.67
N GLU A 117 8.59 -31.95 12.50
CA GLU A 117 9.29 -31.21 13.56
C GLU A 117 8.90 -29.73 13.63
N TYR A 118 8.16 -29.21 12.64
CA TYR A 118 7.80 -27.79 12.55
C TYR A 118 6.31 -27.56 12.78
N PRO A 119 5.91 -26.44 13.41
CA PRO A 119 4.52 -26.14 13.68
C PRO A 119 3.85 -25.51 12.47
N VAL A 120 3.52 -26.38 11.53
CA VAL A 120 2.74 -26.03 10.36
C VAL A 120 1.31 -26.42 10.68
N SER A 121 0.36 -25.48 10.56
CA SER A 121 -1.01 -25.76 10.97
C SER A 121 -1.56 -26.89 10.09
N LYS A 122 -2.00 -27.97 10.72
CA LYS A 122 -2.70 -29.08 10.05
C LYS A 122 -4.14 -28.67 9.77
N THR A 123 -4.35 -27.48 9.19
CA THR A 123 -5.68 -27.03 8.80
C THR A 123 -6.03 -27.66 7.46
N THR A 124 -7.16 -28.36 7.47
CA THR A 124 -7.75 -29.01 6.30
C THR A 124 -8.29 -27.93 5.36
N MET A 125 -8.11 -28.16 4.05
CA MET A 125 -8.80 -27.52 2.91
C MET A 125 -8.13 -26.28 2.28
N ALA A 126 -7.13 -26.54 1.43
CA ALA A 126 -6.97 -25.78 0.19
C ALA A 126 -7.42 -26.71 -0.96
N HIS A 127 -8.45 -26.31 -1.73
CA HIS A 127 -8.94 -27.04 -2.91
C HIS A 127 -9.33 -28.52 -2.71
N GLY A 128 -9.91 -28.88 -1.55
CA GLY A 128 -10.41 -30.25 -1.31
C GLY A 128 -9.34 -31.31 -1.03
N ASN A 129 -8.06 -30.93 -0.88
CA ASN A 129 -6.97 -31.80 -0.45
C ASN A 129 -6.34 -31.31 0.87
N ASN A 130 -5.76 -32.23 1.64
CA ASN A 130 -5.03 -31.90 2.88
C ASN A 130 -3.68 -31.27 2.52
N ALA A 131 -3.46 -30.01 2.89
CA ALA A 131 -2.18 -29.31 2.78
C ALA A 131 -1.83 -28.63 4.11
N LEU A 132 -0.54 -28.59 4.42
CA LEU A 132 0.05 -27.94 5.58
C LEU A 132 0.20 -26.45 5.29
N TRP A 133 -0.37 -25.60 6.11
CA TRP A 133 -0.34 -24.15 5.90
C TRP A 133 0.92 -23.53 6.50
N ASP A 134 1.69 -22.82 5.67
CA ASP A 134 2.92 -22.13 6.10
C ASP A 134 3.27 -21.01 5.10
N LEU A 135 2.98 -19.77 5.52
CA LEU A 135 3.14 -18.53 4.77
C LEU A 135 4.47 -17.85 5.12
N PRO A 136 5.12 -17.15 4.17
CA PRO A 136 6.34 -16.38 4.44
C PRO A 136 6.21 -15.39 5.60
N ALA A 137 5.02 -14.82 5.79
CA ALA A 137 4.67 -13.89 6.87
C ALA A 137 4.85 -14.47 8.29
N ASN A 138 4.81 -15.80 8.46
CA ASN A 138 5.01 -16.45 9.77
C ASN A 138 6.49 -16.48 10.22
N ASN A 139 7.40 -16.12 9.32
CA ASN A 139 8.82 -15.82 9.51
C ASN A 139 9.59 -16.50 10.67
N TYR A 140 9.78 -17.81 10.58
CA TYR A 140 10.53 -18.61 11.57
C TYR A 140 12.05 -18.38 11.59
N VAL A 141 12.62 -17.73 10.58
CA VAL A 141 14.08 -17.52 10.46
C VAL A 141 14.58 -16.44 11.44
N PHE A 142 13.69 -15.55 11.88
CA PHE A 142 14.03 -14.45 12.80
C PHE A 142 13.23 -14.48 14.11
N SER A 143 12.50 -15.57 14.40
CA SER A 143 11.84 -15.74 15.70
C SER A 143 12.87 -16.08 16.78
N ASP A 144 12.71 -15.49 17.97
CA ASP A 144 13.65 -15.67 19.09
C ASP A 144 13.48 -17.03 19.80
N SER A 145 12.46 -17.82 19.46
CA SER A 145 12.19 -19.14 20.02
C SER A 145 12.10 -20.20 18.90
N CYS A 146 12.76 -21.34 19.12
CA CYS A 146 12.48 -22.61 18.44
C CYS A 146 11.48 -23.47 19.25
N ASN A 147 10.92 -22.90 20.32
CA ASN A 147 10.05 -23.58 21.27
C ASN A 147 8.64 -22.98 21.16
N LEU A 148 7.66 -23.85 21.26
CA LEU A 148 6.43 -23.82 20.47
C LEU A 148 5.19 -23.46 21.30
N ASP A 149 5.36 -23.00 22.53
CA ASP A 149 4.22 -22.65 23.39
C ASP A 149 3.77 -21.18 23.23
N ASP A 150 4.55 -20.36 22.51
CA ASP A 150 4.28 -18.91 22.37
C ASP A 150 3.57 -18.51 21.06
N VAL A 151 3.24 -19.49 20.18
CA VAL A 151 2.41 -19.24 18.99
C VAL A 151 0.97 -19.61 19.33
N TRP A 152 0.27 -18.64 19.88
CA TRP A 152 -1.12 -18.74 20.31
C TRP A 152 -2.04 -19.28 19.22
N PHE A 153 -2.51 -20.50 19.44
CA PHE A 153 -3.64 -21.13 18.76
C PHE A 153 -4.94 -20.49 19.30
N PHE A 154 -5.76 -19.89 18.43
CA PHE A 154 -7.10 -19.45 18.80
C PHE A 154 -8.15 -20.47 18.37
N GLY A 155 -8.26 -21.54 19.15
CA GLY A 155 -9.53 -22.24 19.29
C GLY A 155 -10.36 -21.52 20.36
N ASP A 156 -11.20 -20.56 19.95
CA ASP A 156 -12.52 -20.25 20.52
C ASP A 156 -13.10 -18.93 19.96
N THR A 157 -13.92 -19.09 18.91
CA THR A 157 -15.12 -18.33 18.46
C THR A 157 -15.27 -16.80 18.58
N ASN A 158 -14.27 -15.98 18.91
CA ASN A 158 -14.37 -14.52 18.82
C ASN A 158 -13.23 -13.94 17.98
N ALA A 159 -13.52 -13.49 16.76
CA ALA A 159 -12.57 -12.71 15.96
C ALA A 159 -12.60 -11.25 16.44
N VAL A 160 -11.64 -10.88 17.30
CA VAL A 160 -11.47 -9.49 17.78
C VAL A 160 -10.43 -8.80 16.89
N LEU A 161 -10.86 -7.83 16.09
CA LEU A 161 -9.96 -6.91 15.40
C LEU A 161 -9.96 -5.59 16.17
N ALA A 162 -8.99 -5.43 17.07
CA ALA A 162 -8.75 -4.18 17.77
C ALA A 162 -8.16 -3.14 16.79
N THR A 163 -9.02 -2.33 16.17
CA THR A 163 -8.57 -1.10 15.50
C THR A 163 -8.40 -0.02 16.57
N ASN A 164 -7.16 0.16 17.02
CA ASN A 164 -6.77 0.88 18.23
C ASN A 164 -7.08 2.40 18.23
N LYS A 165 -8.36 2.76 18.31
CA LYS A 165 -8.91 4.03 18.83
C LYS A 165 -10.37 3.84 19.27
N TYR A 166 -11.09 2.89 18.68
CA TYR A 166 -12.51 2.65 18.90
C TYR A 166 -12.87 1.27 19.48
N ASP A 167 -11.89 0.38 19.75
CA ASP A 167 -12.12 -0.98 20.25
C ASP A 167 -13.39 -1.62 19.67
N ILE A 168 -13.48 -1.63 18.34
CA ILE A 168 -14.65 -2.19 17.66
C ILE A 168 -14.56 -3.71 17.78
N GLU A 169 -15.07 -4.23 18.89
CA GLU A 169 -15.21 -5.67 19.11
C GLU A 169 -16.35 -6.18 18.21
N ILE A 170 -15.99 -6.69 17.03
CA ILE A 170 -16.95 -7.32 16.12
C ILE A 170 -17.20 -8.75 16.60
N LYS A 171 -18.07 -8.87 17.59
CA LYS A 171 -18.51 -10.18 18.09
C LYS A 171 -19.62 -10.75 17.21
N LEU A 172 -19.44 -11.95 16.66
CA LEU A 172 -20.54 -12.67 16.02
C LEU A 172 -21.45 -13.32 17.06
N LEU A 173 -22.73 -12.96 16.98
CA LEU A 173 -23.82 -13.49 17.78
C LEU A 173 -24.56 -14.65 17.08
N SER A 174 -24.25 -14.94 15.82
CA SER A 174 -24.92 -15.94 14.99
C SER A 174 -24.89 -17.32 15.62
N GLU A 175 -26.01 -18.03 15.63
CA GLU A 175 -26.07 -19.42 16.08
C GLU A 175 -25.44 -20.39 15.06
N ASN A 176 -25.13 -19.91 13.86
CA ASN A 176 -24.53 -20.71 12.80
C ASN A 176 -23.03 -20.94 13.04
N ALA A 177 -22.70 -22.14 13.51
CA ALA A 177 -21.33 -22.56 13.78
C ALA A 177 -20.43 -22.53 12.53
N GLU A 178 -20.99 -22.78 11.34
CA GLU A 178 -20.22 -22.77 10.09
C GLU A 178 -19.90 -21.34 9.64
N LEU A 179 -20.85 -20.41 9.76
CA LEU A 179 -20.61 -18.98 9.53
C LEU A 179 -19.55 -18.44 10.48
N LYS A 180 -19.66 -18.72 11.80
CA LYS A 180 -18.65 -18.33 12.80
C LYS A 180 -17.26 -18.84 12.46
N LYS A 181 -17.14 -20.12 12.08
CA LYS A 181 -15.88 -20.73 11.68
C LYS A 181 -15.29 -20.06 10.44
N ASN A 182 -16.10 -19.87 9.40
CA ASN A 182 -15.65 -19.24 8.15
C ASN A 182 -15.25 -17.78 8.37
N PHE A 183 -16.00 -17.04 9.21
CA PHE A 183 -15.66 -15.67 9.57
C PHE A 183 -14.33 -15.60 10.33
N GLY A 184 -14.12 -16.49 11.31
CA GLY A 184 -12.84 -16.59 12.02
C GLY A 184 -11.66 -16.81 11.07
N PHE A 185 -11.80 -17.74 10.12
CA PHE A 185 -10.80 -17.99 9.09
C PHE A 185 -10.53 -16.75 8.20
N ALA A 186 -11.58 -16.05 7.78
CA ALA A 186 -11.41 -14.80 7.02
C ALA A 186 -10.69 -13.71 7.84
N GLY A 187 -10.95 -13.66 9.16
CA GLY A 187 -10.23 -12.81 10.11
C GLY A 187 -8.75 -13.16 10.22
N GLU A 188 -8.39 -14.46 10.28
CA GLU A 188 -6.99 -14.91 10.27
C GLU A 188 -6.26 -14.50 8.98
N LEU A 189 -6.91 -14.63 7.83
CA LEU A 189 -6.35 -14.19 6.55
C LEU A 189 -6.08 -12.68 6.54
N LEU A 190 -7.02 -11.90 7.08
CA LEU A 190 -6.86 -10.45 7.22
C LEU A 190 -5.71 -10.10 8.19
N PHE A 191 -5.60 -10.79 9.34
CA PHE A 191 -4.51 -10.60 10.29
C PHE A 191 -3.15 -10.93 9.66
N ALA A 192 -3.09 -11.98 8.85
CA ALA A 192 -1.92 -12.35 8.05
C ALA A 192 -1.65 -11.39 6.87
N LYS A 193 -2.44 -10.30 6.72
CA LYS A 193 -2.40 -9.33 5.62
C LYS A 193 -2.60 -9.96 4.23
N ASN A 194 -3.18 -11.15 4.16
CA ASN A 194 -3.56 -11.80 2.91
C ASN A 194 -4.93 -11.27 2.46
N TYR A 195 -4.97 -9.99 2.08
CA TYR A 195 -6.19 -9.29 1.71
C TYR A 195 -6.96 -9.95 0.56
N PRO A 196 -6.33 -10.43 -0.55
CA PRO A 196 -7.06 -11.03 -1.66
C PRO A 196 -7.87 -12.28 -1.26
N ASP A 197 -7.28 -13.14 -0.42
CA ASP A 197 -7.98 -14.34 0.05
C ASP A 197 -9.01 -13.98 1.13
N ALA A 198 -8.72 -13.03 2.04
CA ALA A 198 -9.70 -12.54 3.01
C ALA A 198 -10.94 -11.93 2.33
N ILE A 199 -10.75 -11.09 1.31
CA ILE A 199 -11.84 -10.52 0.49
C ILE A 199 -12.66 -11.64 -0.15
N ARG A 200 -12.01 -12.66 -0.71
CA ARG A 200 -12.70 -13.80 -1.35
C ARG A 200 -13.54 -14.56 -0.33
N GLU A 201 -13.00 -14.81 0.86
CA GLU A 201 -13.73 -15.50 1.93
C GLU A 201 -14.90 -14.67 2.46
N PHE A 202 -14.74 -13.37 2.71
CA PHE A 202 -15.85 -12.52 3.12
C PHE A 202 -16.95 -12.44 2.04
N LYS A 203 -16.59 -12.34 0.75
CA LYS A 203 -17.57 -12.42 -0.36
C LYS A 203 -18.29 -13.77 -0.40
N ARG A 204 -17.55 -14.86 -0.19
CA ARG A 204 -18.11 -16.21 -0.11
C ARG A 204 -19.13 -16.32 1.02
N ILE A 205 -18.78 -15.86 2.23
CA ILE A 205 -19.67 -15.88 3.39
C ILE A 205 -20.94 -15.06 3.10
N ASN A 206 -20.81 -13.83 2.58
CA ASN A 206 -21.95 -12.99 2.23
C ASN A 206 -22.90 -13.65 1.21
N TYR A 207 -22.35 -14.41 0.25
CA TYR A 207 -23.15 -15.14 -0.74
C TYR A 207 -23.92 -16.33 -0.16
N TYR A 208 -23.30 -17.11 0.73
CA TYR A 208 -23.91 -18.32 1.29
C TYR A 208 -24.84 -18.05 2.48
N TYR A 209 -24.64 -16.95 3.19
CA TYR A 209 -25.41 -16.61 4.39
C TYR A 209 -26.09 -15.23 4.30
N PRO A 210 -26.77 -14.86 3.20
CA PRO A 210 -27.25 -13.50 2.99
C PRO A 210 -28.34 -13.06 3.98
N GLU A 211 -29.05 -14.00 4.59
CA GLU A 211 -30.14 -13.74 5.55
C GLU A 211 -29.71 -13.82 7.02
N ASP A 212 -28.45 -14.18 7.30
CA ASP A 212 -27.96 -14.25 8.69
C ASP A 212 -27.87 -12.84 9.29
N PRO A 213 -28.34 -12.61 10.54
CA PRO A 213 -28.30 -11.30 11.18
C PRO A 213 -26.89 -10.69 11.29
N ASP A 214 -25.85 -11.51 11.37
CA ASP A 214 -24.46 -11.04 11.43
C ASP A 214 -23.83 -10.79 10.06
N THR A 215 -24.55 -11.03 8.97
CA THR A 215 -24.03 -10.76 7.62
C THR A 215 -23.72 -9.28 7.42
N GLU A 216 -24.37 -8.37 8.15
CA GLU A 216 -23.96 -6.96 8.16
C GLU A 216 -22.48 -6.78 8.57
N LYS A 217 -21.99 -7.57 9.54
CA LYS A 217 -20.59 -7.55 10.00
C LYS A 217 -19.67 -8.11 8.92
N VAL A 218 -20.11 -9.13 8.17
CA VAL A 218 -19.37 -9.69 7.03
C VAL A 218 -19.17 -8.63 5.95
N VAL A 219 -20.23 -7.90 5.58
CA VAL A 219 -20.17 -6.84 4.56
C VAL A 219 -19.31 -5.67 5.03
N PHE A 220 -19.43 -5.28 6.31
CA PHE A 220 -18.55 -4.28 6.91
C PHE A 220 -17.08 -4.71 6.85
N MET A 221 -16.78 -5.96 7.21
CA MET A 221 -15.44 -6.53 7.16
C MET A 221 -14.88 -6.64 5.75
N LEU A 222 -15.72 -6.92 4.75
CA LEU A 222 -15.33 -6.85 3.35
C LEU A 222 -14.88 -5.43 2.95
N GLY A 223 -15.61 -4.41 3.40
CA GLY A 223 -15.22 -3.01 3.21
C GLY A 223 -13.91 -2.66 3.91
N MET A 224 -13.74 -3.07 5.16
CA MET A 224 -12.50 -2.88 5.93
C MET A 224 -11.30 -3.59 5.30
N THR A 225 -11.47 -4.83 4.86
CA THR A 225 -10.39 -5.59 4.21
C THR A 225 -9.96 -4.89 2.91
N SER A 226 -10.91 -4.40 2.13
CA SER A 226 -10.63 -3.62 0.91
C SER A 226 -9.94 -2.30 1.23
N PHE A 227 -10.39 -1.60 2.28
CA PHE A 227 -9.78 -0.37 2.76
C PHE A 227 -8.31 -0.56 3.17
N LEU A 228 -8.03 -1.61 3.94
CA LEU A 228 -6.68 -1.97 4.39
C LEU A 228 -5.77 -2.41 3.23
N SER A 229 -6.35 -3.04 2.20
CA SER A 229 -5.64 -3.36 0.95
C SER A 229 -5.35 -2.14 0.07
N LYS A 230 -5.83 -0.95 0.44
CA LYS A 230 -5.78 0.31 -0.34
C LYS A 230 -6.55 0.26 -1.67
N ASP A 231 -7.40 -0.74 -1.87
CA ASP A 231 -8.37 -0.74 -2.97
C ASP A 231 -9.54 0.19 -2.60
N TRP A 232 -9.32 1.49 -2.80
CA TRP A 232 -10.28 2.52 -2.44
C TRP A 232 -11.61 2.39 -3.18
N HIS A 233 -11.60 1.87 -4.40
CA HIS A 233 -12.82 1.68 -5.19
C HIS A 233 -13.67 0.54 -4.62
N GLU A 234 -13.05 -0.61 -4.33
CA GLU A 234 -13.78 -1.73 -3.73
C GLU A 234 -14.23 -1.41 -2.29
N ALA A 235 -13.42 -0.66 -1.53
CA ALA A 235 -13.81 -0.15 -0.22
C ALA A 235 -15.02 0.77 -0.31
N ASN A 236 -15.03 1.73 -1.24
CA ASN A 236 -16.18 2.62 -1.49
C ASN A 236 -17.45 1.82 -1.79
N ASN A 237 -17.36 0.84 -2.70
CA ASN A 237 -18.49 0.01 -3.08
C ASN A 237 -19.03 -0.81 -1.90
N SER A 238 -18.13 -1.42 -1.13
CA SER A 238 -18.50 -2.27 0.01
C SER A 238 -19.12 -1.47 1.15
N PHE A 239 -18.54 -0.31 1.52
CA PHE A 239 -19.13 0.55 2.55
C PHE A 239 -20.44 1.20 2.09
N ALA A 240 -20.55 1.61 0.82
CA ALA A 240 -21.81 2.12 0.29
C ALA A 240 -22.90 1.03 0.30
N ALA A 241 -22.57 -0.21 -0.08
CA ALA A 241 -23.48 -1.35 0.00
C ALA A 241 -23.89 -1.65 1.46
N PHE A 242 -22.93 -1.62 2.38
CA PHE A 242 -23.21 -1.76 3.82
C PHE A 242 -24.20 -0.70 4.31
N LEU A 243 -23.94 0.57 4.03
CA LEU A 243 -24.80 1.68 4.47
C LEU A 243 -26.19 1.66 3.85
N TYR A 244 -26.31 1.16 2.61
CA TYR A 244 -27.59 1.00 1.93
C TYR A 244 -28.42 -0.15 2.52
N ASN A 245 -27.79 -1.30 2.77
CA ASN A 245 -28.47 -2.51 3.25
C ASN A 245 -28.69 -2.50 4.77
N HIS A 246 -27.83 -1.82 5.53
CA HIS A 246 -27.83 -1.82 7.00
C HIS A 246 -27.79 -0.38 7.57
N PRO A 247 -28.78 0.48 7.24
CA PRO A 247 -28.75 1.90 7.59
C PRO A 247 -28.86 2.18 9.10
N ASP A 248 -29.30 1.20 9.89
CA ASP A 248 -29.50 1.28 11.35
C ASP A 248 -28.43 0.51 12.14
N SER A 249 -27.43 -0.06 11.46
CA SER A 249 -26.37 -0.82 12.13
C SER A 249 -25.55 0.08 13.07
N PRO A 250 -25.11 -0.41 14.24
CA PRO A 250 -24.22 0.33 15.12
C PRO A 250 -22.89 0.70 14.46
N LEU A 251 -22.48 0.00 13.39
CA LEU A 251 -21.24 0.28 12.64
C LEU A 251 -21.40 1.38 11.58
N LYS A 252 -22.58 2.01 11.47
CA LYS A 252 -22.89 3.03 10.46
C LYS A 252 -21.90 4.19 10.44
N ASN A 253 -21.64 4.80 11.60
CA ASN A 253 -20.76 5.97 11.67
C ASN A 253 -19.32 5.61 11.26
N GLU A 254 -18.85 4.43 11.68
CA GLU A 254 -17.54 3.94 11.28
C GLU A 254 -17.45 3.67 9.78
N ALA A 255 -18.48 3.04 9.19
CA ALA A 255 -18.57 2.85 7.75
C ALA A 255 -18.59 4.18 7.00
N LEU A 256 -19.31 5.19 7.50
CA LEU A 256 -19.32 6.55 6.93
C LEU A 256 -17.95 7.22 7.01
N PHE A 257 -17.20 7.05 8.11
CA PHE A 257 -15.84 7.58 8.22
C PHE A 257 -14.89 6.93 7.22
N ARG A 258 -14.90 5.60 7.15
CA ARG A 258 -14.05 4.84 6.21
C ARG A 258 -14.40 5.17 4.77
N LEU A 259 -15.68 5.24 4.44
CA LEU A 259 -16.17 5.69 3.13
C LEU A 259 -15.73 7.13 2.81
N SER A 260 -15.87 8.06 3.75
CA SER A 260 -15.42 9.45 3.57
C SER A 260 -13.92 9.51 3.26
N TYR A 261 -13.11 8.76 4.00
CA TYR A 261 -11.67 8.68 3.77
C TYR A 261 -11.33 8.09 2.39
N SER A 262 -11.93 6.95 2.02
CA SER A 262 -11.65 6.32 0.73
C SER A 262 -12.15 7.18 -0.44
N LEU A 263 -13.25 7.92 -0.29
CA LEU A 263 -13.72 8.91 -1.27
C LEU A 263 -12.76 10.10 -1.42
N ILE A 264 -12.14 10.57 -0.33
CA ILE A 264 -11.05 11.57 -0.41
C ILE A 264 -9.90 11.03 -1.26
N LYS A 265 -9.52 9.75 -1.08
CA LYS A 265 -8.44 9.12 -1.86
C LYS A 265 -8.77 8.99 -3.34
N THR A 266 -10.03 8.73 -3.68
CA THR A 266 -10.51 8.72 -5.08
C THR A 266 -10.86 10.11 -5.61
N LYS A 267 -10.63 11.19 -4.83
CA LYS A 267 -10.95 12.59 -5.15
C LYS A 267 -12.43 12.86 -5.39
N ASP A 268 -13.30 11.99 -4.90
CA ASP A 268 -14.74 12.19 -4.96
C ASP A 268 -15.22 13.01 -3.75
N TYR A 269 -14.80 14.27 -3.73
CA TYR A 269 -14.98 15.14 -2.58
C TYR A 269 -16.44 15.44 -2.27
N LYS A 270 -17.33 15.40 -3.28
CA LYS A 270 -18.75 15.68 -3.09
C LYS A 270 -19.40 14.58 -2.25
N PHE A 271 -19.12 13.31 -2.57
CA PHE A 271 -19.64 12.19 -1.79
C PHE A 271 -18.92 12.05 -0.45
N ALA A 272 -17.62 12.39 -0.38
CA ALA A 272 -16.90 12.42 0.91
C ALA A 272 -17.53 13.43 1.87
N GLU A 273 -17.80 14.65 1.41
CA GLU A 273 -18.44 15.71 2.21
C GLU A 273 -19.86 15.31 2.64
N ARG A 274 -20.61 14.64 1.76
CA ARG A 274 -21.93 14.10 2.09
C ARG A 274 -21.84 13.06 3.21
N SER A 275 -20.91 12.11 3.11
CA SER A 275 -20.72 11.03 4.09
C SER A 275 -20.35 11.59 5.48
N ALA A 276 -19.40 12.52 5.53
CA ALA A 276 -19.07 13.23 6.77
C ALA A 276 -20.27 14.04 7.31
N GLY A 277 -21.04 14.69 6.43
CA GLY A 277 -22.23 15.44 6.78
C GLY A 277 -23.34 14.59 7.41
N GLU A 278 -23.46 13.32 7.04
CA GLU A 278 -24.43 12.39 7.64
C GLU A 278 -24.09 12.09 9.11
N ILE A 279 -22.80 11.93 9.44
CA ILE A 279 -22.34 11.72 10.82
C ILE A 279 -22.68 12.94 11.69
N ILE A 280 -22.48 14.15 11.16
CA ILE A 280 -22.74 15.42 11.87
C ILE A 280 -24.25 15.59 12.17
N LYS A 281 -25.10 15.23 11.19
CA LYS A 281 -26.56 15.35 11.30
C LYS A 281 -27.20 14.27 12.18
N ASN A 282 -26.56 13.12 12.32
CA ASN A 282 -27.08 12.03 13.12
C ASN A 282 -27.14 12.42 14.60
N ALA A 283 -28.34 12.37 15.17
CA ALA A 283 -28.60 12.73 16.57
C ALA A 283 -27.91 11.77 17.55
N GLN A 284 -27.70 10.51 17.16
CA GLN A 284 -27.05 9.48 17.97
C GLN A 284 -25.52 9.60 17.98
N SER A 285 -24.92 10.32 17.03
CA SER A 285 -23.47 10.50 17.00
C SER A 285 -22.99 11.32 18.20
N THR A 286 -21.93 10.82 18.83
CA THR A 286 -21.23 11.46 19.94
C THR A 286 -20.58 12.77 19.51
N ALA A 287 -20.24 13.62 20.48
CA ALA A 287 -19.53 14.87 20.19
C ALA A 287 -18.15 14.61 19.55
N GLU A 288 -17.49 13.50 19.90
CA GLU A 288 -16.22 13.10 19.28
C GLU A 288 -16.39 12.75 17.81
N GLU A 289 -17.36 11.89 17.46
CA GLU A 289 -17.62 11.52 16.06
C GLU A 289 -18.01 12.74 15.22
N LYS A 290 -18.80 13.67 15.77
CA LYS A 290 -19.16 14.89 15.04
C LYS A 290 -17.97 15.83 14.84
N SER A 291 -17.09 15.94 15.83
CA SER A 291 -15.83 16.68 15.73
C SER A 291 -14.94 16.09 14.64
N GLU A 292 -14.83 14.76 14.62
CA GLU A 292 -14.06 14.00 13.66
C GLU A 292 -14.60 14.14 12.23
N ALA A 293 -15.92 14.12 12.05
CA ALA A 293 -16.55 14.36 10.77
C ALA A 293 -16.36 15.80 10.26
N GLU A 294 -16.41 16.81 11.13
CA GLU A 294 -16.05 18.18 10.76
C GLU A 294 -14.57 18.31 10.39
N PHE A 295 -13.71 17.52 11.02
CA PHE A 295 -12.31 17.44 10.65
C PHE A 295 -12.11 16.87 9.24
N PHE A 296 -12.86 15.83 8.86
CA PHE A 296 -12.86 15.35 7.48
C PHE A 296 -13.28 16.43 6.49
N LYS A 297 -14.31 17.23 6.80
CA LYS A 297 -14.72 18.35 5.95
C LYS A 297 -13.63 19.40 5.81
N PHE A 298 -12.91 19.70 6.90
CA PHE A 298 -11.72 20.56 6.85
C PHE A 298 -10.64 19.98 5.91
N ILE A 299 -10.34 18.68 6.00
CA ILE A 299 -9.38 18.02 5.09
C ILE A 299 -9.86 18.05 3.65
N ILE A 300 -11.14 17.79 3.39
CA ILE A 300 -11.74 17.86 2.05
C ILE A 300 -11.54 19.27 1.46
N ALA A 301 -11.78 20.32 2.24
CA ALA A 301 -11.57 21.70 1.80
C ALA A 301 -10.10 21.98 1.43
N LEU A 302 -9.15 21.47 2.24
CA LEU A 302 -7.73 21.56 1.92
C LEU A 302 -7.39 20.86 0.60
N GLU A 303 -7.89 19.64 0.38
CA GLU A 303 -7.66 18.87 -0.86
C GLU A 303 -8.30 19.52 -2.09
N GLN A 304 -9.41 20.24 -1.90
CA GLN A 304 -10.06 21.05 -2.93
C GLN A 304 -9.32 22.37 -3.23
N LYS A 305 -8.27 22.70 -2.47
CA LYS A 305 -7.59 24.01 -2.51
C LYS A 305 -8.54 25.19 -2.20
N ASP A 306 -9.62 24.93 -1.45
CA ASP A 306 -10.64 25.92 -1.08
C ASP A 306 -10.31 26.52 0.29
N GLY A 307 -9.61 27.66 0.28
CA GLY A 307 -9.17 28.32 1.50
C GLY A 307 -10.32 28.82 2.37
N GLN A 308 -11.42 29.28 1.77
CA GLN A 308 -12.57 29.81 2.51
C GLN A 308 -13.32 28.70 3.25
N LYS A 309 -13.54 27.55 2.60
CA LYS A 309 -14.11 26.38 3.26
C LYS A 309 -13.17 25.83 4.34
N ALA A 310 -11.86 25.86 4.12
CA ALA A 310 -10.89 25.40 5.12
C ALA A 310 -10.93 26.29 6.37
N VAL A 311 -10.98 27.62 6.23
CA VAL A 311 -11.18 28.56 7.36
C VAL A 311 -12.49 28.27 8.09
N SER A 312 -13.58 28.10 7.33
CA SER A 312 -14.91 27.81 7.89
C SER A 312 -14.91 26.52 8.70
N GLY A 313 -14.32 25.44 8.16
CA GLY A 313 -14.18 24.15 8.84
C GLY A 313 -13.32 24.24 10.10
N LYS A 314 -12.20 24.96 10.04
CA LYS A 314 -11.35 25.22 11.21
C LYS A 314 -12.11 25.94 12.32
N ASN A 315 -12.85 27.00 11.97
CA ASN A 315 -13.60 27.80 12.94
C ASN A 315 -14.77 27.01 13.54
N ALA A 316 -15.41 26.12 12.77
CA ALA A 316 -16.42 25.21 13.29
C ALA A 316 -15.83 24.23 14.32
N LEU A 317 -14.66 23.66 14.05
CA LEU A 317 -13.94 22.77 14.97
C LEU A 317 -13.57 23.46 16.28
N ALA A 318 -13.01 24.67 16.21
CA ALA A 318 -12.66 25.45 17.38
C ALA A 318 -13.88 25.85 18.21
N LYS A 319 -14.96 26.29 17.55
CA LYS A 319 -16.18 26.78 18.24
C LYS A 319 -17.00 25.67 18.87
N ASN A 320 -17.20 24.56 18.15
CA ASN A 320 -18.18 23.55 18.54
C ASN A 320 -17.57 22.43 19.38
N TYR A 321 -16.25 22.23 19.30
CA TYR A 321 -15.57 21.08 19.93
C TYR A 321 -14.27 21.46 20.65
N ASP A 322 -13.94 22.75 20.76
CA ASP A 322 -12.68 23.27 21.35
C ASP A 322 -11.41 22.65 20.71
N VAL A 323 -11.50 22.23 19.44
CA VAL A 323 -10.37 21.67 18.71
C VAL A 323 -9.56 22.80 18.09
N LYS A 324 -8.32 22.97 18.57
CA LYS A 324 -7.37 23.97 18.05
C LYS A 324 -6.53 23.36 16.94
N ILE A 325 -6.55 23.99 15.77
CA ILE A 325 -5.66 23.66 14.64
C ILE A 325 -4.58 24.75 14.57
N GLY A 326 -3.32 24.35 14.64
CA GLY A 326 -2.14 25.25 14.66
C GLY A 326 -1.83 25.94 13.32
N VAL A 327 -2.86 26.35 12.59
CA VAL A 327 -2.77 27.00 11.26
C VAL A 327 -3.59 28.28 11.29
N THR A 328 -3.07 29.39 10.79
CA THR A 328 -3.78 30.68 10.81
C THR A 328 -4.84 30.80 9.71
N ASP A 329 -5.73 31.78 9.81
CA ASP A 329 -6.73 32.03 8.74
C ASP A 329 -6.07 32.55 7.46
N GLU A 330 -4.98 33.31 7.60
CA GLU A 330 -4.19 33.81 6.48
C GLU A 330 -3.50 32.67 5.73
N GLU A 331 -2.92 31.71 6.45
CA GLU A 331 -2.31 30.51 5.84
C GLU A 331 -3.33 29.69 5.04
N LEU A 332 -4.54 29.52 5.56
CA LEU A 332 -5.61 28.80 4.86
C LEU A 332 -6.14 29.58 3.66
N SER A 333 -6.32 30.90 3.80
CA SER A 333 -6.82 31.75 2.71
C SER A 333 -5.83 31.85 1.55
N ALA A 334 -4.52 31.76 1.83
CA ALA A 334 -3.47 31.78 0.81
C ALA A 334 -3.49 30.57 -0.13
N ILE A 335 -4.12 29.45 0.25
CA ILE A 335 -4.19 28.23 -0.56
C ILE A 335 -4.78 28.50 -1.95
N SER A 336 -5.81 29.35 -2.01
CA SER A 336 -6.52 29.66 -3.26
C SER A 336 -5.80 30.68 -4.14
N GLY A 337 -4.76 31.33 -3.62
CA GLY A 337 -4.01 32.39 -4.32
C GLY A 337 -2.52 32.08 -4.47
N LEU A 338 -2.13 30.81 -4.42
CA LEU A 338 -0.72 30.43 -4.57
C LEU A 338 -0.19 30.87 -5.95
N PRO A 339 1.03 31.44 -6.01
CA PRO A 339 1.57 31.93 -7.27
C PRO A 339 1.77 30.79 -8.27
N GLU A 340 1.12 30.89 -9.41
CA GLU A 340 1.24 29.93 -10.51
C GLU A 340 2.18 30.47 -11.60
N ARG A 341 2.99 29.57 -12.15
CA ARG A 341 3.77 29.84 -13.36
C ARG A 341 2.89 29.68 -14.59
N SER A 342 3.11 30.50 -15.62
CA SER A 342 2.30 30.45 -16.84
C SER A 342 2.66 29.25 -17.72
N GLU A 343 1.69 28.36 -17.97
CA GLU A 343 1.85 27.22 -18.90
C GLU A 343 2.11 27.67 -20.34
N PHE A 344 1.49 28.78 -20.74
CA PHE A 344 1.70 29.40 -22.04
C PHE A 344 3.14 29.88 -22.22
N LEU A 345 3.71 30.54 -21.21
CA LEU A 345 5.14 30.91 -21.23
C LEU A 345 6.04 29.67 -21.26
N GLY A 346 5.71 28.61 -20.51
CA GLY A 346 6.44 27.34 -20.59
C GLY A 346 6.47 26.72 -21.98
N SER A 347 5.34 26.77 -22.69
CA SER A 347 5.24 26.32 -24.09
C SER A 347 6.05 27.21 -25.02
N THR A 348 5.92 28.52 -24.86
CA THR A 348 6.57 29.53 -25.72
C THR A 348 8.09 29.45 -25.60
N PHE A 349 8.61 29.33 -24.38
CA PHE A 349 10.03 29.10 -24.16
C PHE A 349 10.48 27.81 -24.87
N SER A 350 9.78 26.70 -24.67
CA SER A 350 10.13 25.41 -25.30
C SER A 350 10.08 25.43 -26.83
N ALA A 351 9.24 26.29 -27.42
CA ALA A 351 9.21 26.51 -28.86
C ALA A 351 10.43 27.31 -29.35
N ILE A 352 10.89 28.30 -28.58
CA ILE A 352 12.09 29.08 -28.91
C ILE A 352 13.35 28.22 -28.74
N LEU A 353 13.44 27.49 -27.63
CA LEU A 353 14.60 26.69 -27.26
C LEU A 353 14.14 25.40 -26.58
N PRO A 354 14.39 24.21 -27.19
CA PRO A 354 14.00 22.95 -26.60
C PRO A 354 14.48 22.77 -25.16
N GLY A 355 13.60 22.33 -24.27
CA GLY A 355 13.90 22.13 -22.85
C GLY A 355 13.75 23.37 -21.96
N SER A 356 13.61 24.58 -22.52
CA SER A 356 13.58 25.81 -21.71
C SER A 356 12.27 26.01 -20.93
N GLY A 357 11.14 25.43 -21.35
CA GLY A 357 9.92 25.41 -20.53
C GLY A 357 10.04 24.50 -19.31
N GLN A 358 10.71 23.36 -19.45
CA GLN A 358 11.07 22.46 -18.36
C GLN A 358 12.02 23.16 -17.39
N LEU A 359 12.99 23.93 -17.92
CA LEU A 359 13.88 24.76 -17.11
C LEU A 359 13.10 25.83 -16.34
N TYR A 360 12.15 26.51 -17.00
CA TYR A 360 11.24 27.46 -16.35
C TYR A 360 10.36 26.80 -15.29
N ALA A 361 10.06 25.50 -15.39
CA ALA A 361 9.41 24.71 -14.34
C ALA A 361 10.38 24.20 -13.24
N GLY A 362 11.69 24.46 -13.35
CA GLY A 362 12.72 23.99 -12.42
C GLY A 362 13.14 22.51 -12.63
N ARG A 363 12.75 21.91 -13.74
CA ARG A 363 13.06 20.51 -14.10
C ARG A 363 14.33 20.43 -14.95
N TYR A 364 15.49 20.60 -14.29
CA TYR A 364 16.79 20.73 -14.96
C TYR A 364 17.21 19.51 -15.78
N TYR A 365 16.98 18.29 -15.28
CA TYR A 365 17.33 17.06 -16.00
C TYR A 365 16.47 16.86 -17.26
N ASP A 366 15.17 17.16 -17.18
CA ASP A 366 14.27 17.10 -18.33
C ASP A 366 14.62 18.17 -19.37
N ALA A 367 15.00 19.37 -18.91
CA ALA A 367 15.47 20.44 -19.78
C ALA A 367 16.73 20.02 -20.57
N LEU A 368 17.74 19.50 -19.86
CA LEU A 368 19.01 19.09 -20.47
C LEU A 368 18.82 17.93 -21.46
N SER A 369 18.08 16.90 -21.09
CA SER A 369 17.81 15.76 -21.96
C SER A 369 17.00 16.15 -23.19
N THR A 370 15.97 17.00 -23.03
CA THR A 370 15.18 17.51 -24.15
C THR A 370 16.04 18.31 -25.13
N PHE A 371 16.90 19.20 -24.61
CA PHE A 371 17.82 19.98 -25.41
C PHE A 371 18.82 19.09 -26.17
N ALA A 372 19.43 18.12 -25.48
CA ALA A 372 20.39 17.20 -26.08
C ALA A 372 19.75 16.35 -27.19
N ILE A 373 18.64 15.67 -26.91
CA ILE A 373 17.97 14.78 -27.88
C ILE A 373 17.50 15.57 -29.10
N THR A 374 16.78 16.68 -28.88
CA THR A 374 16.24 17.50 -29.97
C THR A 374 17.37 18.15 -30.78
N GLY A 375 18.42 18.64 -30.09
CA GLY A 375 19.60 19.23 -30.72
C GLY A 375 20.39 18.23 -31.55
N THR A 376 20.54 16.97 -31.10
CA THR A 376 21.19 15.92 -31.88
C THR A 376 20.47 15.65 -33.19
N PHE A 377 19.15 15.53 -33.19
CA PHE A 377 18.40 15.33 -34.43
C PHE A 377 18.42 16.56 -35.34
N ALA A 378 18.37 17.77 -34.76
CA ALA A 378 18.51 19.00 -35.53
C ALA A 378 19.88 19.06 -36.24
N TYR A 379 20.96 18.80 -35.50
CA TYR A 379 22.32 18.79 -36.05
C TYR A 379 22.52 17.68 -37.09
N GLY A 380 22.04 16.47 -36.80
CA GLY A 380 22.11 15.35 -37.75
C GLY A 380 21.34 15.62 -39.04
N THR A 381 20.18 16.29 -38.95
CA THR A 381 19.41 16.73 -40.13
C THR A 381 20.20 17.75 -40.96
N TYR A 382 20.82 18.74 -40.30
CA TYR A 382 21.64 19.75 -40.95
C TYR A 382 22.86 19.13 -41.66
N GLU A 383 23.61 18.26 -40.99
CA GLU A 383 24.75 17.56 -41.58
C GLU A 383 24.35 16.68 -42.77
N ALA A 384 23.25 15.92 -42.65
CA ALA A 384 22.76 15.09 -43.74
C ALA A 384 22.35 15.92 -44.96
N TYR A 385 21.74 17.08 -44.74
CA TYR A 385 21.40 18.01 -45.82
C TYR A 385 22.66 18.59 -46.50
N GLN A 386 23.66 19.01 -45.72
CA GLN A 386 24.92 19.58 -46.25
C GLN A 386 25.76 18.56 -47.05
N GLN A 387 25.56 17.27 -46.80
CA GLN A 387 26.23 16.17 -47.51
C GLN A 387 25.40 15.60 -48.67
N ASP A 388 24.31 16.26 -49.08
CA ASP A 388 23.38 15.80 -50.13
C ASP A 388 22.79 14.40 -49.87
N LEU A 389 22.60 14.03 -48.60
CA LEU A 389 22.02 12.75 -48.16
C LEU A 389 20.51 12.88 -47.90
N ASP A 390 19.73 13.14 -48.96
CA ASP A 390 18.30 13.47 -48.88
C ASP A 390 17.46 12.51 -48.03
N THR A 391 17.69 11.20 -48.17
CA THR A 391 16.92 10.20 -47.42
C THR A 391 17.23 10.25 -45.92
N ALA A 392 18.50 10.45 -45.55
CA ALA A 392 18.89 10.59 -44.15
C ALA A 392 18.37 11.91 -43.56
N ALA A 393 18.45 13.01 -44.33
CA ALA A 393 17.90 14.30 -43.94
C ALA A 393 16.37 14.22 -43.71
N LEU A 394 15.63 13.50 -44.56
CA LEU A 394 14.20 13.30 -44.39
C LEU A 394 13.87 12.50 -43.12
N VAL A 395 14.59 11.41 -42.86
CA VAL A 395 14.38 10.56 -41.68
C VAL A 395 14.74 11.31 -40.38
N LEU A 396 15.90 11.96 -40.34
CA LEU A 396 16.33 12.72 -39.17
C LEU A 396 15.47 13.97 -38.96
N GLY A 397 15.09 14.66 -40.04
CA GLY A 397 14.26 15.86 -39.99
C GLY A 397 12.83 15.59 -39.52
N SER A 398 12.22 14.48 -39.99
CA SER A 398 10.92 14.03 -39.49
C SER A 398 10.99 13.63 -38.01
N THR A 399 12.06 12.95 -37.60
CA THR A 399 12.29 12.60 -36.18
C THR A 399 12.48 13.85 -35.32
N PHE A 400 13.30 14.80 -35.78
CA PHE A 400 13.47 16.11 -35.14
C PHE A 400 12.12 16.81 -34.94
N LEU A 401 11.27 16.86 -35.98
CA LEU A 401 9.98 17.53 -35.90
C LEU A 401 9.06 16.89 -34.83
N ILE A 402 9.07 15.55 -34.72
CA ILE A 402 8.33 14.82 -33.67
C ILE A 402 8.83 15.25 -32.28
N PHE A 403 10.14 15.18 -32.05
CA PHE A 403 10.70 15.55 -30.74
C PHE A 403 10.49 17.02 -30.42
N TYR A 404 10.69 17.90 -31.40
CA TYR A 404 10.53 19.34 -31.24
C TYR A 404 9.09 19.71 -30.88
N THR A 405 8.08 19.17 -31.59
CA THR A 405 6.66 19.45 -31.30
C THR A 405 6.23 18.86 -29.96
N ALA A 406 6.66 17.63 -29.63
CA ALA A 406 6.38 17.01 -28.33
C ALA A 406 6.99 17.83 -27.16
N ASN A 407 8.17 18.42 -27.36
CA ASN A 407 8.83 19.28 -26.39
C ASN A 407 8.00 20.51 -26.02
N VAL A 408 7.32 21.15 -26.98
CA VAL A 408 6.51 22.36 -26.73
C VAL A 408 5.38 22.04 -25.76
N TYR A 409 4.65 20.95 -26.02
CA TYR A 409 3.63 20.44 -25.10
C TYR A 409 4.24 20.02 -23.74
N GLY A 410 5.41 19.37 -23.78
CA GLY A 410 6.18 19.00 -22.58
C GLY A 410 6.51 20.19 -21.68
N GLY A 411 6.81 21.36 -22.27
CA GLY A 411 7.05 22.61 -21.56
C GLY A 411 5.84 23.09 -20.76
N ALA A 412 4.65 23.14 -21.37
CA ALA A 412 3.41 23.48 -20.68
C ALA A 412 3.11 22.49 -19.54
N ARG A 413 3.22 21.19 -19.83
CA ARG A 413 2.94 20.12 -18.87
C ARG A 413 3.88 20.15 -17.66
N ALA A 414 5.16 20.46 -17.87
CA ALA A 414 6.13 20.62 -16.79
C ALA A 414 5.73 21.76 -15.84
N VAL A 415 5.25 22.88 -16.38
CA VAL A 415 4.75 24.01 -15.58
C VAL A 415 3.46 23.64 -14.84
N HIS A 416 2.52 22.96 -15.50
CA HIS A 416 1.29 22.48 -14.87
C HIS A 416 1.60 21.58 -13.65
N GLN A 417 2.55 20.65 -13.82
CA GLN A 417 3.00 19.78 -12.74
C GLN A 417 3.63 20.58 -11.59
N TYR A 418 4.50 21.55 -11.89
CA TYR A 418 5.12 22.42 -10.89
C TYR A 418 4.07 23.20 -10.07
N ASN A 419 3.04 23.75 -10.70
CA ASN A 419 1.97 24.49 -10.03
C ASN A 419 1.19 23.58 -9.06
N ASN A 420 0.84 22.38 -9.52
CA ASN A 420 0.16 21.38 -8.69
C ASN A 420 1.01 20.87 -7.52
N GLU A 421 2.30 20.63 -7.73
CA GLU A 421 3.24 20.20 -6.69
C GLU A 421 3.48 21.30 -5.66
N SER A 422 3.53 22.56 -6.08
CA SER A 422 3.68 23.71 -5.18
C SER A 422 2.47 23.86 -4.26
N ALA A 423 1.25 23.76 -4.79
CA ALA A 423 0.03 23.70 -3.98
C ALA A 423 0.02 22.50 -3.02
N SER A 424 0.41 21.32 -3.51
CA SER A 424 0.45 20.10 -2.70
C SER A 424 1.50 20.18 -1.58
N ARG A 425 2.66 20.83 -1.82
CA ARG A 425 3.67 21.09 -0.78
C ARG A 425 3.13 22.02 0.30
N TYR A 426 2.44 23.09 -0.10
CA TYR A 426 1.84 24.03 0.84
C TYR A 426 0.77 23.36 1.70
N ILE A 427 -0.13 22.58 1.09
CA ILE A 427 -1.15 21.80 1.82
C ILE A 427 -0.50 20.78 2.75
N ARG A 428 0.56 20.07 2.33
CA ARG A 428 1.29 19.14 3.21
C ARG A 428 1.89 19.84 4.43
N ALA A 429 2.44 21.05 4.27
CA ALA A 429 2.94 21.83 5.38
C ALA A 429 1.81 22.23 6.35
N ILE A 430 0.67 22.68 5.84
CA ILE A 430 -0.54 22.96 6.64
C ILE A 430 -0.98 21.72 7.41
N LYS A 431 -1.08 20.59 6.72
CA LYS A 431 -1.48 19.30 7.29
C LYS A 431 -0.57 18.86 8.43
N SER A 432 0.75 19.05 8.30
CA SER A 432 1.71 18.71 9.37
C SER A 432 1.56 19.54 10.66
N LYS A 433 0.96 20.74 10.57
CA LYS A 433 0.69 21.61 11.73
C LYS A 433 -0.65 21.29 12.42
N ALA A 434 -1.52 20.53 11.78
CA ALA A 434 -2.78 20.11 12.39
C ALA A 434 -2.53 18.91 13.32
N GLU A 435 -2.49 19.14 14.63
CA GLU A 435 -2.24 18.09 15.64
C GLU A 435 -3.21 16.91 15.56
N MET A 436 -4.46 17.16 15.17
CA MET A 436 -5.47 16.14 14.97
C MET A 436 -5.16 15.23 13.78
N LEU A 437 -4.44 15.73 12.76
CA LEU A 437 -3.91 14.90 11.67
C LEU A 437 -2.79 13.99 12.17
N ASN A 438 -1.93 14.45 13.08
CA ASN A 438 -0.94 13.56 13.69
C ASN A 438 -1.62 12.43 14.45
N ARG A 439 -2.68 12.70 15.23
CA ARG A 439 -3.47 11.61 15.84
C ARG A 439 -4.06 10.67 14.78
N TYR A 440 -4.74 11.20 13.77
CA TYR A 440 -5.38 10.40 12.71
C TYR A 440 -4.42 9.58 11.84
N TRP A 441 -3.36 10.20 11.34
CA TRP A 441 -2.32 9.54 10.54
C TRP A 441 -1.45 8.63 11.38
N PHE A 442 -1.24 8.92 12.67
CA PHE A 442 -0.55 7.99 13.57
C PHE A 442 -1.34 6.69 13.70
N PHE A 443 -2.68 6.73 13.76
CA PHE A 443 -3.53 5.53 13.74
C PHE A 443 -3.48 4.76 12.41
N VAL A 444 -3.52 5.45 11.26
CA VAL A 444 -3.34 4.81 9.94
C VAL A 444 -1.89 4.32 9.72
N SER A 445 -0.90 4.92 10.38
CA SER A 445 0.53 4.53 10.26
C SER A 445 0.95 3.44 11.26
N GLN A 446 0.28 3.30 12.41
CA GLN A 446 0.48 2.19 13.35
C GLN A 446 0.05 0.85 12.72
N GLU A 447 -0.92 0.87 11.79
CA GLU A 447 -1.23 -0.27 10.92
C GLU A 447 -0.03 -0.70 10.03
N GLN A 448 0.92 0.20 9.78
CA GLN A 448 2.15 -0.09 9.03
C GLN A 448 3.29 -0.62 9.93
N THR A 449 3.32 -0.28 11.21
CA THR A 449 4.38 -0.68 12.15
C THR A 449 3.98 -1.88 13.02
N GLY A 450 3.64 -3.00 12.41
CA GLY A 450 3.84 -4.36 12.98
C GLY A 450 3.21 -4.77 14.32
N TYR A 451 2.46 -3.92 15.02
CA TYR A 451 1.82 -4.27 16.29
C TYR A 451 0.38 -3.73 16.33
N ALA A 452 -0.51 -4.40 15.60
CA ALA A 452 -1.89 -4.48 16.02
C ALA A 452 -1.93 -5.45 17.21
N GLY A 453 -1.67 -4.92 18.41
CA GLY A 453 -1.91 -5.67 19.64
C GLY A 453 -3.41 -5.87 19.80
N VAL A 454 -3.89 -7.09 19.57
CA VAL A 454 -5.18 -7.55 20.09
C VAL A 454 -4.94 -7.89 21.56
N SER A 455 -5.42 -7.07 22.48
CA SER A 455 -5.57 -7.49 23.88
C SER A 455 -6.90 -8.19 24.02
N ILE A 456 -6.86 -9.49 24.35
CA ILE A 456 -8.01 -10.22 24.86
C ILE A 456 -7.86 -10.18 26.37
N ASP A 457 -8.73 -9.44 27.06
CA ASP A 457 -8.83 -9.55 28.51
C ASP A 457 -9.41 -10.93 28.86
N PHE A 458 -8.75 -11.62 29.79
CA PHE A 458 -9.13 -12.93 30.34
C PHE A 458 -10.19 -12.80 31.44
#